data_AF-A0A2V6WLD9-F1
#
_entry.id   AF-A0A2V6WLD9-F1
#
_cell.length_a   1.000
_cell.length_b   1.000
_cell.length_c   1.000
_cell.angle_alpha   90.00
_cell.angle_beta   90.00
_cell.angle_gamma   90.00
#
_symmetry.space_group_name_H-M   'P 1'
#
loop_
_entity.id
_entity.type
_entity.pdbx_description
1 polymer ?
#
loop_
_entity_poly.entity_id
_entity_poly.type
_entity_poly.pdbx_seq_one_letter_code
_entity_poly.pdbx_strand_id
1 'polypeptide(L)'
;MRATTAIRGPGSALLGSALLTLLVGTAAAANPEPQPLPWNTFSEASAEAVSVEQVTCPKTPDEPVLKARLIHENEQYIYLAKDRRWLVWRVSGGRTSGDAPAGYVWFGNQGPGDDVLRVVSAMPYDEAQKYFPGPCGWIDPDMI
;
A
#
# COMPACT_ATOMS: atom_id res chain seq x y z
N MET A 1 40.41 -24.51 71.75
CA MET A 1 39.92 -23.84 70.52
C MET A 1 38.41 -23.68 70.64
N ARG A 2 37.90 -22.56 70.13
CA ARG A 2 36.57 -21.97 70.38
C ARG A 2 35.38 -22.87 69.97
N ALA A 3 34.28 -22.66 70.69
CA ALA A 3 32.88 -23.00 70.38
C ALA A 3 32.50 -22.61 68.92
N THR A 4 31.43 -23.12 68.28
CA THR A 4 30.01 -22.94 68.67
C THR A 4 29.10 -23.76 67.72
N THR A 5 27.98 -24.19 68.27
CA THR A 5 26.81 -24.89 67.69
C THR A 5 26.05 -24.08 66.62
N ALA A 6 25.48 -24.75 65.59
CA ALA A 6 24.29 -24.32 64.81
C ALA A 6 23.79 -25.54 63.98
N ILE A 7 22.64 -26.17 64.22
CA ILE A 7 21.22 -25.81 63.97
C ILE A 7 20.81 -25.77 62.47
N ARG A 8 20.21 -26.90 62.04
CA ARG A 8 18.94 -27.11 61.31
C ARG A 8 18.54 -26.18 60.13
N GLY A 9 18.24 -26.82 58.99
CA GLY A 9 17.19 -26.36 58.05
C GLY A 9 17.36 -26.83 56.60
N PRO A 10 16.45 -27.64 56.04
CA PRO A 10 16.32 -27.82 54.59
C PRO A 10 15.31 -26.80 54.05
N GLY A 11 15.71 -26.02 53.05
CA GLY A 11 14.84 -25.02 52.43
C GLY A 11 15.23 -24.76 50.99
N SER A 12 14.55 -25.44 50.07
CA SER A 12 14.47 -25.04 48.65
C SER A 12 13.89 -23.63 48.53
N ALA A 13 14.42 -22.82 47.62
CA ALA A 13 13.66 -22.27 46.48
C ALA A 13 14.32 -21.03 45.85
N LEU A 14 14.41 -21.09 44.52
CA LEU A 14 14.16 -20.01 43.55
C LEU A 14 15.21 -18.88 43.42
N LEU A 15 16.04 -19.09 42.40
CA LEU A 15 16.50 -18.10 41.41
C LEU A 15 15.46 -17.00 41.11
N GLY A 16 15.94 -15.79 40.84
CA GLY A 16 15.17 -14.85 40.01
C GLY A 16 15.49 -13.39 40.26
N SER A 17 16.55 -12.90 39.61
CA SER A 17 16.83 -11.47 39.43
C SER A 17 15.61 -10.72 38.88
N ALA A 18 15.13 -9.71 39.59
CA ALA A 18 14.19 -8.73 39.07
C ALA A 18 14.98 -7.48 38.66
N LEU A 19 15.33 -7.39 37.37
CA LEU A 19 15.88 -6.18 36.77
C LEU A 19 14.76 -5.44 36.03
N LEU A 20 14.56 -4.18 36.40
CA LEU A 20 13.63 -3.24 35.77
C LEU A 20 13.96 -2.99 34.30
N THR A 21 12.93 -2.96 33.46
CA THR A 21 12.90 -2.04 32.30
C THR A 21 11.48 -1.55 32.07
N LEU A 22 11.26 -0.27 32.37
CA LEU A 22 10.14 0.52 31.85
C LEU A 22 10.26 0.56 30.32
N LEU A 23 9.44 -0.21 29.62
CA LEU A 23 9.23 -0.02 28.18
C LEU A 23 8.30 1.20 28.01
N VAL A 24 8.89 2.38 27.85
CA VAL A 24 8.21 3.51 27.24
C VAL A 24 8.08 3.16 25.76
N GLY A 25 6.90 2.68 25.37
CA GLY A 25 6.56 2.45 23.97
C GLY A 25 6.51 3.77 23.23
N THR A 26 7.63 4.20 22.65
CA THR A 26 7.60 5.15 21.54
C THR A 26 6.96 4.42 20.37
N ALA A 27 5.66 4.64 20.16
CA ALA A 27 5.01 4.33 18.90
C ALA A 27 5.70 5.16 17.82
N ALA A 28 6.73 4.60 17.21
CA ALA A 28 7.23 5.09 15.96
C ALA A 28 6.03 4.97 14.99
N ALA A 29 5.51 6.11 14.55
CA ALA A 29 4.71 6.16 13.35
C ALA A 29 5.61 5.68 12.23
N ALA A 30 5.61 4.37 11.99
CA ALA A 30 6.25 3.77 10.84
C ALA A 30 5.50 4.34 9.64
N ASN A 31 6.10 5.27 8.92
CA ASN A 31 5.66 5.57 7.57
C ASN A 31 5.82 4.26 6.79
N PRO A 32 4.72 3.59 6.38
CA PRO A 32 4.86 2.38 5.59
C PRO A 32 5.53 2.77 4.27
N GLU A 33 6.57 2.02 3.91
CA GLU A 33 7.20 2.17 2.60
C GLU A 33 6.12 1.98 1.50
N PRO A 34 6.12 2.80 0.43
CA PRO A 34 5.12 2.66 -0.62
C PRO A 34 5.09 1.25 -1.21
N GLN A 35 3.90 0.69 -1.41
CA GLN A 35 3.78 -0.65 -2.01
C GLN A 35 4.29 -0.60 -3.46
N PRO A 36 5.02 -1.63 -3.93
CA PRO A 36 5.42 -1.70 -5.33
C PRO A 36 4.18 -1.88 -6.22
N LEU A 37 4.29 -1.42 -7.46
CA LEU A 37 3.27 -1.68 -8.48
C LEU A 37 3.29 -3.17 -8.86
N PRO A 38 2.14 -3.78 -9.15
CA PRO A 38 2.10 -5.21 -9.53
C PRO A 38 2.84 -5.52 -10.84
N TRP A 39 2.94 -4.55 -11.74
CA TRP A 39 3.57 -4.71 -13.05
C TRP A 39 4.65 -3.67 -13.27
N ASN A 40 5.64 -4.02 -14.09
CA ASN A 40 6.71 -3.09 -14.46
C ASN A 40 6.44 -2.39 -15.80
N THR A 41 5.59 -2.96 -16.66
CA THR A 41 5.31 -2.41 -17.98
C THR A 41 3.83 -2.40 -18.34
N PHE A 42 3.45 -1.56 -19.30
CA PHE A 42 2.08 -1.51 -19.81
C PHE A 42 1.72 -2.77 -20.60
N SER A 43 2.66 -3.41 -21.33
CA SER A 43 2.40 -4.69 -22.00
C SER A 43 1.98 -5.77 -21.01
N GLU A 44 2.67 -5.87 -19.86
CA GLU A 44 2.33 -6.79 -18.78
C GLU A 44 0.92 -6.52 -18.23
N ALA A 45 0.64 -5.26 -17.87
CA ALA A 45 -0.68 -4.86 -17.39
C ALA A 45 -1.79 -5.12 -18.43
N SER A 46 -1.52 -4.88 -19.71
CA SER A 46 -2.50 -5.02 -20.80
C SER A 46 -2.87 -6.47 -21.12
N ALA A 47 -1.96 -7.43 -20.85
CA ALA A 47 -2.23 -8.85 -21.05
C ALA A 47 -3.34 -9.37 -20.13
N GLU A 48 -3.59 -8.67 -19.02
CA GLU A 48 -4.58 -8.99 -18.01
C GLU A 48 -5.85 -8.13 -18.11
N ALA A 49 -5.98 -7.37 -19.19
CA ALA A 49 -7.12 -6.50 -19.40
C ALA A 49 -8.39 -7.30 -19.71
N VAL A 50 -9.38 -7.13 -18.84
CA VAL A 50 -10.72 -7.72 -19.00
C VAL A 50 -11.62 -6.80 -19.84
N SER A 51 -11.39 -5.49 -19.77
CA SER A 51 -12.11 -4.50 -20.58
C SER A 51 -11.29 -3.24 -20.75
N VAL A 52 -11.40 -2.61 -21.92
CA VAL A 52 -10.80 -1.30 -22.22
C VAL A 52 -11.88 -0.41 -22.83
N GLU A 53 -12.04 0.79 -22.27
CA GLU A 53 -13.01 1.79 -22.73
C GLU A 53 -12.38 3.19 -22.69
N GLN A 54 -12.86 4.08 -23.57
CA GLN A 54 -12.55 5.50 -23.49
C GLN A 54 -13.71 6.18 -22.75
N VAL A 55 -13.39 6.87 -21.65
CA VAL A 55 -14.37 7.55 -20.81
C VAL A 55 -14.22 9.05 -20.92
N THR A 56 -15.31 9.70 -21.30
CA THR A 56 -15.43 11.15 -21.29
C THR A 56 -15.99 11.60 -19.94
N CYS A 57 -15.24 12.42 -19.22
CA CYS A 57 -15.63 12.86 -17.89
C CYS A 57 -16.49 14.13 -17.99
N PRO A 58 -17.62 14.27 -17.24
CA PRO A 58 -18.53 15.41 -17.38
C PRO A 58 -17.89 16.78 -17.18
N LYS A 59 -16.82 16.87 -16.38
CA LYS A 59 -16.10 18.12 -16.09
C LYS A 59 -14.97 18.41 -17.09
N THR A 60 -14.52 17.41 -17.83
CA THR A 60 -13.41 17.51 -18.79
C THR A 60 -13.76 16.72 -20.05
N PRO A 61 -14.85 17.10 -20.77
CA PRO A 61 -15.38 16.28 -21.86
C PRO A 61 -14.47 16.24 -23.10
N ASP A 62 -13.65 17.27 -23.29
CA ASP A 62 -12.68 17.35 -24.38
C ASP A 62 -11.38 16.60 -24.09
N GLU A 63 -11.29 15.98 -22.91
CA GLU A 63 -10.11 15.32 -22.40
C GLU A 63 -10.43 13.86 -22.02
N PRO A 64 -10.67 12.99 -23.02
CA PRO A 64 -11.03 11.61 -22.76
C PRO A 64 -9.89 10.86 -22.06
N VAL A 65 -10.26 9.99 -21.13
CA VAL A 65 -9.33 9.14 -20.38
C VAL A 65 -9.48 7.70 -20.85
N LEU A 66 -8.38 7.01 -21.13
CA LEU A 66 -8.40 5.58 -21.34
C LEU A 66 -8.60 4.90 -19.98
N LYS A 67 -9.58 4.01 -19.88
CA LYS A 67 -9.84 3.21 -18.70
C LYS A 67 -9.77 1.73 -19.03
N ALA A 68 -8.95 1.01 -18.30
CA ALA A 68 -8.89 -0.44 -18.37
C ALA A 68 -9.21 -1.06 -17.02
N ARG A 69 -9.93 -2.18 -17.04
CA ARG A 69 -10.11 -3.07 -15.88
C ARG A 69 -9.19 -4.25 -16.05
N LEU A 70 -8.38 -4.52 -15.03
CA LEU A 70 -7.35 -5.54 -15.05
C LEU A 70 -7.60 -6.52 -13.89
N ILE A 71 -7.23 -7.79 -14.08
CA ILE A 71 -7.22 -8.80 -13.00
C ILE A 71 -5.82 -9.42 -12.93
N HIS A 72 -5.12 -9.13 -11.84
CA HIS A 72 -3.80 -9.69 -11.54
C HIS A 72 -3.86 -10.46 -10.22
N GLU A 73 -3.37 -11.70 -10.19
CA GLU A 73 -3.32 -12.51 -8.95
C GLU A 73 -4.65 -12.59 -8.14
N ASN A 74 -5.80 -12.57 -8.84
CA ASN A 74 -7.16 -12.51 -8.27
C ASN A 74 -7.56 -11.17 -7.63
N GLU A 75 -6.73 -10.15 -7.74
CA GLU A 75 -7.05 -8.78 -7.36
C GLU A 75 -7.55 -7.98 -8.57
N GLN A 76 -8.42 -7.00 -8.31
CA GLN A 76 -8.99 -6.15 -9.36
C GLN A 76 -8.32 -4.79 -9.37
N TYR A 77 -8.00 -4.33 -10.57
CA TYR A 77 -7.37 -3.04 -10.77
C TYR A 77 -8.11 -2.20 -11.79
N ILE A 78 -8.05 -0.89 -11.62
CA ILE A 78 -8.47 0.10 -12.59
C ILE A 78 -7.24 0.88 -13.03
N TYR A 79 -6.90 0.80 -14.31
CA TYR A 79 -5.85 1.59 -14.94
C TYR A 79 -6.50 2.76 -15.67
N LEU A 80 -6.06 3.99 -15.36
CA LEU A 80 -6.45 5.19 -16.09
C LEU A 80 -5.22 5.81 -16.74
N ALA A 81 -5.31 6.22 -18.00
CA ALA A 81 -4.22 6.90 -18.70
C ALA A 81 -4.68 8.03 -19.60
N LYS A 82 -3.87 9.08 -19.63
CA LYS A 82 -4.04 10.28 -20.46
C LYS A 82 -2.71 11.01 -20.62
N ASP A 83 -2.37 11.42 -21.84
CA ASP A 83 -1.20 12.27 -22.14
C ASP A 83 0.09 11.83 -21.44
N ARG A 84 0.48 10.56 -21.63
CA ARG A 84 1.69 9.94 -21.04
C ARG A 84 1.68 9.88 -19.51
N ARG A 85 0.57 10.17 -18.86
CA ARG A 85 0.39 10.03 -17.42
C ARG A 85 -0.58 8.90 -17.17
N TRP A 86 -0.47 8.26 -16.02
CA TRP A 86 -1.33 7.15 -15.65
C TRP A 86 -1.51 7.04 -14.15
N LEU A 87 -2.59 6.38 -13.76
CA LEU A 87 -2.78 5.88 -12.40
C LEU A 87 -3.29 4.45 -12.42
N VAL A 88 -2.89 3.70 -11.41
CA VAL A 88 -3.37 2.34 -11.14
C VAL A 88 -4.03 2.35 -9.79
N TRP A 89 -5.26 1.87 -9.74
CA TRP A 89 -6.01 1.72 -8.50
C TRP A 89 -6.30 0.24 -8.25
N ARG A 90 -5.74 -0.32 -7.17
CA ARG A 90 -6.19 -1.61 -6.63
C ARG A 90 -7.54 -1.40 -5.95
N VAL A 91 -8.58 -1.98 -6.51
CA VAL A 91 -9.92 -1.95 -5.95
C VAL A 91 -9.93 -2.88 -4.74
N SER A 92 -10.21 -2.34 -3.56
CA SER A 92 -10.46 -3.16 -2.37
C SER A 92 -11.59 -4.13 -2.68
N GLY A 93 -11.31 -5.43 -2.68
CA GLY A 93 -12.33 -6.44 -2.90
C GLY A 93 -13.42 -6.27 -1.85
N GLY A 94 -14.65 -5.95 -2.25
CA GLY A 94 -15.78 -5.72 -1.34
C GLY A 94 -16.23 -6.94 -0.52
N ARG A 95 -15.38 -7.97 -0.37
CA ARG A 95 -15.60 -9.05 0.57
C ARG A 95 -15.25 -8.55 1.96
N THR A 96 -16.24 -8.66 2.84
CA THR A 96 -16.20 -8.41 4.28
C THR A 96 -15.18 -9.26 5.07
N SER A 97 -14.28 -9.97 4.39
CA SER A 97 -13.14 -10.61 5.03
C SER A 97 -12.18 -9.51 5.50
N GLY A 98 -11.87 -9.48 6.79
CA GLY A 98 -10.87 -8.57 7.37
C GLY A 98 -9.47 -8.68 6.72
N ASP A 99 -9.27 -9.69 5.86
CA ASP A 99 -8.03 -9.98 5.15
C ASP A 99 -7.99 -9.42 3.71
N ALA A 100 -9.04 -8.74 3.23
CA ALA A 100 -9.02 -8.15 1.89
C ALA A 100 -7.98 -7.02 1.85
N PRO A 101 -7.08 -6.99 0.85
CA PRO A 101 -6.05 -5.97 0.77
C PRO A 101 -6.67 -4.58 0.65
N ALA A 102 -6.12 -3.64 1.42
CA ALA A 102 -6.56 -2.26 1.38
C ALA A 102 -6.43 -1.69 -0.04
N GLY A 103 -7.38 -0.85 -0.42
CA GLY A 103 -7.30 -0.10 -1.67
C GLY A 103 -6.01 0.73 -1.69
N TYR A 104 -5.33 0.74 -2.82
CA TYR A 104 -4.05 1.42 -2.98
C TYR A 104 -3.97 2.03 -4.38
N VAL A 105 -3.33 3.18 -4.51
CA VAL A 105 -3.25 3.92 -5.76
C VAL A 105 -1.80 4.29 -6.05
N TRP A 106 -1.39 4.03 -7.29
CA TRP A 106 -0.11 4.44 -7.84
C TRP A 106 -0.34 5.48 -8.92
N PHE A 107 0.50 6.49 -8.95
CA PHE A 107 0.52 7.55 -9.96
C PHE A 107 1.86 7.53 -10.67
N GLY A 108 1.86 7.81 -11.97
CA GLY A 108 3.11 7.84 -12.71
C GLY A 108 3.02 8.42 -14.10
N ASN A 109 4.20 8.46 -14.72
CA ASN A 109 4.44 9.04 -16.04
C ASN A 109 5.09 7.97 -16.95
N GLN A 110 4.68 7.88 -18.21
CA GLN A 110 5.34 7.11 -19.25
C GLN A 110 6.62 7.84 -19.70
N GLY A 111 7.71 7.09 -19.83
CA GLY A 111 9.01 7.59 -20.32
C GLY A 111 9.05 7.81 -21.85
N PRO A 112 9.95 8.66 -22.38
CA PRO A 112 9.97 9.10 -23.80
C PRO A 112 10.06 7.95 -24.82
N GLY A 113 10.61 6.83 -24.41
CA GLY A 113 10.46 5.53 -25.07
C GLY A 113 10.79 4.50 -24.01
N ASP A 114 9.76 3.90 -23.45
CA ASP A 114 9.83 2.62 -22.74
C ASP A 114 8.42 2.32 -22.27
N ASP A 115 7.98 1.09 -22.53
CA ASP A 115 6.74 0.50 -22.03
C ASP A 115 6.70 0.44 -20.49
N VAL A 116 7.78 0.84 -19.82
CA VAL A 116 7.99 0.82 -18.38
C VAL A 116 7.12 1.87 -17.67
N LEU A 117 6.41 1.42 -16.64
CA LEU A 117 5.61 2.25 -15.76
C LEU A 117 6.49 2.87 -14.67
N ARG A 118 6.78 4.18 -14.77
CA ARG A 118 7.54 4.90 -13.74
C ARG A 118 6.61 5.47 -12.68
N VAL A 119 6.67 4.91 -11.47
CA VAL A 119 5.93 5.40 -10.31
C VAL A 119 6.51 6.74 -9.86
N VAL A 120 5.66 7.75 -9.75
CA VAL A 120 5.98 9.07 -9.19
C VAL A 120 5.53 9.15 -7.74
N SER A 121 4.34 8.62 -7.43
CA SER A 121 3.79 8.59 -6.08
C SER A 121 2.91 7.36 -5.89
N ALA A 122 2.81 6.85 -4.67
CA ALA A 122 1.90 5.76 -4.34
C ALA A 122 1.44 5.84 -2.89
N MET A 123 0.15 5.59 -2.65
CA MET A 123 -0.48 5.79 -1.35
C MET A 123 -1.76 4.97 -1.19
N PRO A 124 -2.25 4.75 0.05
CA PRO A 124 -3.56 4.14 0.30
C PRO A 124 -4.69 4.91 -0.39
N TYR A 125 -5.75 4.20 -0.79
CA TYR A 125 -6.87 4.79 -1.52
C TYR A 125 -7.54 5.94 -0.77
N ASP A 126 -7.73 5.82 0.55
CA ASP A 126 -8.34 6.89 1.37
C ASP A 126 -7.50 8.17 1.38
N GLU A 127 -6.18 8.04 1.29
CA GLU A 127 -5.28 9.18 1.16
C GLU A 127 -5.31 9.75 -0.26
N ALA A 128 -5.28 8.87 -1.27
CA ALA A 128 -5.39 9.25 -2.67
C ALA A 128 -6.68 10.03 -2.95
N GLN A 129 -7.80 9.72 -2.28
CA GLN A 129 -9.09 10.40 -2.45
C GLN A 129 -9.06 11.91 -2.16
N LYS A 130 -8.09 12.39 -1.38
CA LYS A 130 -7.89 13.84 -1.16
C LYS A 130 -7.53 14.57 -2.44
N TYR A 131 -6.87 13.86 -3.35
CA TYR A 131 -6.39 14.36 -4.63
C TYR A 131 -7.29 13.83 -5.76
N PHE A 132 -7.74 12.57 -5.67
CA PHE A 132 -8.46 11.79 -6.67
C PHE A 132 -9.96 11.74 -6.39
N PRO A 133 -10.80 12.52 -7.10
CA PRO A 133 -12.24 12.50 -6.85
C PRO A 133 -12.96 11.29 -7.48
N GLY A 134 -12.21 10.25 -7.88
CA GLY A 134 -12.75 8.99 -8.40
C GLY A 134 -12.52 8.77 -9.89
N PRO A 135 -13.19 7.77 -10.50
CA PRO A 135 -12.86 7.25 -11.84
C PRO A 135 -13.07 8.23 -13.00
N CYS A 136 -13.69 9.40 -12.74
CA CYS A 136 -13.84 10.49 -13.70
C CYS A 136 -13.07 11.76 -13.29
N GLY A 137 -12.16 11.64 -12.33
CA GLY A 137 -11.35 12.71 -11.76
C GLY A 137 -9.90 12.52 -12.14
N TRP A 138 -9.45 13.16 -13.21
CA TRP A 138 -8.04 13.19 -13.54
C TRP A 138 -7.29 14.15 -12.60
N ILE A 139 -6.11 13.74 -12.15
CA ILE A 139 -5.16 14.60 -11.42
C ILE A 139 -3.85 14.52 -12.16
N ASP A 140 -3.13 15.64 -12.21
CA ASP A 140 -1.75 15.61 -12.60
C ASP A 140 -0.90 14.95 -11.50
N PRO A 141 -0.15 13.86 -11.76
CA PRO A 141 0.75 13.28 -10.78
C PRO A 141 1.74 14.28 -10.18
N ASP A 142 2.08 15.33 -10.94
CA ASP A 142 2.99 16.41 -10.52
C ASP A 142 2.38 17.35 -9.45
N MET A 143 1.07 17.25 -9.18
CA MET A 143 0.35 18.03 -8.17
C MET A 143 0.24 17.33 -6.81
N ILE A 144 0.78 16.11 -6.70
CA ILE A 144 0.69 15.22 -5.53
C ILE A 144 1.99 15.28 -4.73
#